data_AF-A0A359M552-F1
#
_entry.id   AF-A0A359M552-F1
#
_cell.length_a   1.000
_cell.length_b   1.000
_cell.length_c   1.000
_cell.angle_alpha   90.00
_cell.angle_beta   90.00
_cell.angle_gamma   90.00
#
_symmetry.space_group_name_H-M   'P 1'
#
loop_
_entity.id
_entity.type
_entity.pdbx_description
1 polymer ?
#
loop_
_entity_poly.entity_id
_entity_poly.type
_entity_poly.pdbx_seq_one_letter_code
_entity_poly.pdbx_strand_id
1 'polypeptide(L)'
;MTTTRRMVGLYVALVFASGLLVGVVGQKVYSATSVRANSRPSPEEFRKRHMEEMQTRLNLSPQQLEQFGKIMDETGSRFKALREDHTQRVNAMLDQKQRAEYEVLMKEREERKKRGRH
;
A
#
# COMPACT_ATOMS: atom_id res chain seq x y z
N MET A 1 28.29 -33.71 42.44
CA MET A 1 27.51 -34.03 41.21
C MET A 1 26.16 -33.30 41.10
N THR A 2 25.71 -32.51 42.08
CA THR A 2 24.39 -31.81 42.04
C THR A 2 24.44 -30.44 41.35
N THR A 3 25.56 -29.72 41.41
CA THR A 3 25.75 -28.39 40.80
C THR A 3 25.68 -28.43 39.27
N THR A 4 26.25 -29.47 38.65
CA THR A 4 26.26 -29.66 37.19
C THR A 4 24.84 -29.83 36.64
N ARG A 5 23.96 -30.57 37.32
CA ARG A 5 22.56 -30.76 36.87
C ARG A 5 21.74 -29.47 36.96
N ARG A 6 21.99 -28.63 37.97
CA ARG A 6 21.34 -27.30 38.11
C ARG A 6 21.81 -26.32 37.04
N MET A 7 23.11 -26.32 36.72
CA MET A 7 23.68 -25.52 35.64
C MET A 7 23.12 -25.93 34.28
N VAL A 8 23.06 -27.24 34.00
CA VAL A 8 22.46 -27.75 32.75
C VAL A 8 20.98 -27.32 32.63
N GLY A 9 20.21 -27.40 33.71
CA GLY A 9 18.82 -26.90 33.73
C GLY A 9 18.70 -25.41 33.43
N LEU A 10 19.59 -24.58 33.99
CA LEU A 10 19.65 -23.14 33.71
C LEU A 10 19.98 -22.85 32.25
N TYR A 11 20.96 -23.54 31.66
CA TYR A 11 21.33 -23.35 30.26
C TYR A 11 20.19 -23.74 29.31
N VAL A 12 19.50 -24.86 29.58
CA VAL A 12 18.34 -25.29 28.79
C VAL A 12 17.20 -24.26 28.87
N ALA A 13 16.92 -23.74 30.07
CA ALA A 13 15.91 -22.69 30.24
C ALA A 13 16.27 -21.40 29.48
N LEU A 14 17.56 -21.04 29.46
CA LEU A 14 18.05 -19.84 28.78
C LEU A 14 17.96 -19.98 27.25
N VAL A 15 18.28 -21.16 26.70
CA VAL A 15 18.09 -21.45 25.27
C VAL A 15 16.61 -21.37 24.88
N PHE A 16 15.71 -21.92 25.70
CA PHE A 16 14.27 -21.81 25.47
C PHE A 16 13.75 -20.36 25.55
N ALA A 17 14.20 -19.60 26.55
CA ALA A 17 13.85 -18.19 26.69
C ALA A 17 14.33 -17.35 25.49
N SER A 18 15.52 -17.65 24.99
CA SER A 18 16.08 -17.01 23.79
C SER A 18 15.25 -17.35 22.54
N GLY A 19 14.84 -18.61 22.38
CA GLY A 19 13.94 -19.04 21.30
C GLY A 19 12.57 -18.35 21.35
N LEU A 20 11.99 -18.20 22.53
CA LEU A 20 10.74 -17.45 22.72
C LEU A 20 10.87 -15.98 22.34
N LEU A 21 11.95 -15.32 22.77
CA LEU A 21 12.22 -13.93 22.40
C LEU A 21 12.35 -13.76 20.89
N VAL A 22 13.14 -14.61 20.24
CA VAL A 22 13.32 -14.59 18.78
C VAL A 22 12.00 -14.90 18.06
N GLY A 23 11.19 -15.84 18.56
CA GLY A 23 9.87 -16.17 17.99
C GLY A 23 8.89 -15.00 18.06
N VAL A 24 8.80 -14.32 19.21
CA VAL A 24 7.91 -13.14 19.38
C VAL A 24 8.35 -11.97 18.51
N VAL A 25 9.65 -11.68 18.46
CA VAL A 25 10.20 -10.61 17.61
C VAL A 25 10.01 -10.96 16.12
N GLY A 26 10.31 -12.19 15.73
CA GLY A 26 10.11 -12.69 14.36
C GLY A 26 8.66 -12.59 13.92
N GLN A 27 7.70 -12.97 14.77
CA GLN A 27 6.28 -12.85 14.49
C GLN A 27 5.86 -11.39 14.31
N LYS A 28 6.32 -10.48 15.18
CA LYS A 28 6.02 -9.04 15.05
C LYS A 28 6.58 -8.45 13.75
N VAL A 29 7.82 -8.77 13.39
CA VAL A 29 8.45 -8.25 12.16
C VAL A 29 7.77 -8.80 10.91
N TYR A 30 7.46 -10.11 10.89
CA TYR A 30 6.79 -10.74 9.76
C TYR A 30 5.37 -10.18 9.55
N SER A 31 4.59 -10.05 10.63
CA SER A 31 3.24 -9.48 10.57
C SER A 31 3.24 -7.98 10.20
N ALA A 32 4.21 -7.19 10.66
CA ALA A 32 4.32 -5.78 10.27
C ALA A 32 4.68 -5.63 8.78
N THR A 33 5.51 -6.54 8.25
CA THR A 33 5.93 -6.54 6.84
C THR A 33 4.77 -6.94 5.92
N SER A 34 3.97 -7.95 6.29
CA SER A 34 2.82 -8.38 5.49
C SER A 34 1.70 -7.33 5.42
N VAL A 35 1.50 -6.57 6.50
CA VAL A 35 0.52 -5.46 6.52
C VAL A 35 0.97 -4.30 5.62
N ARG A 36 2.27 -3.93 5.63
CA ARG A 36 2.80 -2.89 4.71
C ARG A 36 2.69 -3.28 3.24
N ALA A 37 2.75 -4.55 2.91
CA ALA A 37 2.60 -5.02 1.52
C ALA A 37 1.15 -4.86 1.00
N ASN A 38 0.15 -4.82 1.88
CA ASN A 38 -1.26 -4.75 1.50
C ASN A 38 -1.84 -3.33 1.47
N SER A 39 -1.26 -2.37 2.18
CA SER A 39 -1.78 -0.99 2.20
C SER A 39 -1.22 -0.18 1.04
N ARG A 40 -1.97 -0.11 -0.08
CA ARG A 40 -1.67 0.90 -1.12
C ARG A 40 -1.89 2.29 -0.53
N PRO A 41 -0.90 3.20 -0.60
CA PRO A 41 -1.05 4.55 -0.06
C PRO A 41 -2.24 5.25 -0.71
N SER A 42 -2.92 6.10 0.07
CA SER A 42 -4.00 6.91 -0.48
C SER A 42 -3.45 7.86 -1.57
N PRO A 43 -4.28 8.29 -2.53
CA PRO A 43 -3.84 9.24 -3.55
C PRO A 43 -3.23 10.52 -2.97
N GLU A 44 -3.76 11.00 -1.84
CA GLU A 44 -3.24 12.19 -1.15
C GLU A 44 -1.88 11.92 -0.48
N GLU A 45 -1.72 10.77 0.17
CA GLU A 45 -0.43 10.37 0.74
C GLU A 45 0.64 10.18 -0.33
N PHE A 46 0.27 9.55 -1.45
CA PHE A 46 1.16 9.42 -2.60
C PHE A 46 1.57 10.78 -3.14
N ARG A 47 0.62 11.70 -3.32
CA ARG A 47 0.90 13.06 -3.77
C ARG A 47 1.84 13.78 -2.81
N LYS A 48 1.54 13.77 -1.51
CA LYS A 48 2.36 14.42 -0.48
C LYS A 48 3.79 13.88 -0.52
N ARG A 49 3.94 12.55 -0.49
CA ARG A 49 5.25 11.89 -0.54
C ARG A 49 6.02 12.24 -1.81
N HIS A 50 5.35 12.29 -2.96
CA HIS A 50 5.99 12.61 -4.22
C HIS A 50 6.43 14.08 -4.29
N MET A 51 5.61 15.02 -3.82
CA MET A 51 5.98 16.43 -3.72
C MET A 51 7.18 16.64 -2.77
N GLU A 52 7.16 15.97 -1.61
CA GLU A 52 8.26 16.01 -0.64
C GLU A 52 9.55 15.42 -1.22
N GLU A 53 9.46 14.30 -1.94
CA GLU A 53 10.62 13.72 -2.63
C GLU A 53 11.20 14.67 -3.67
N MET A 54 10.35 15.31 -4.48
CA MET A 54 10.82 16.27 -5.49
C MET A 54 11.45 17.51 -4.83
N GLN A 55 10.82 18.03 -3.77
CA GLN A 55 11.37 19.16 -3.02
C GLN A 55 12.73 18.84 -2.42
N THR A 56 12.87 17.69 -1.75
CA THR A 56 14.09 17.33 -1.03
C THR A 56 15.24 16.92 -1.95
N ARG A 57 14.95 16.16 -3.01
CA ARG A 57 16.00 15.64 -3.90
C ARG A 57 16.45 16.64 -4.95
N LEU A 58 15.54 17.50 -5.41
CA LEU A 58 15.81 18.50 -6.45
C LEU A 58 15.96 19.92 -5.88
N ASN A 59 15.78 20.11 -4.58
CA ASN A 59 15.81 21.41 -3.91
C ASN A 59 14.90 22.44 -4.58
N LEU A 60 13.67 22.03 -4.91
CA LEU A 60 12.71 22.92 -5.56
C LEU A 60 12.41 24.12 -4.68
N SER A 61 12.45 25.31 -5.27
CA SER A 61 11.96 26.53 -4.62
C SER A 61 10.46 26.44 -4.34
N PRO A 62 9.92 27.25 -3.40
CA PRO A 62 8.48 27.26 -3.12
C PRO A 62 7.62 27.51 -4.37
N GLN A 63 8.07 28.38 -5.29
CA GLN A 63 7.37 28.67 -6.53
C GLN A 63 7.38 27.46 -7.49
N GLN A 64 8.51 26.76 -7.62
CA GLN A 64 8.62 25.55 -8.45
C GLN A 64 7.77 24.41 -7.88
N LEU A 65 7.71 24.26 -6.56
CA LEU A 65 6.89 23.24 -5.91
C LEU A 65 5.39 23.52 -6.13
N GLU A 66 4.97 24.78 -6.07
CA GLU A 66 3.59 25.18 -6.40
C GLU A 66 3.25 24.87 -7.86
N GLN A 67 4.15 25.23 -8.79
CA GLN A 67 3.98 24.92 -10.22
C GLN A 67 3.91 23.41 -10.46
N PHE A 68 4.77 22.63 -9.80
CA PHE A 68 4.73 21.18 -9.86
C PHE A 68 3.39 20.62 -9.38
N GLY A 69 2.86 21.16 -8.27
CA GLY A 69 1.53 20.83 -7.78
C GLY A 69 0.43 21.10 -8.83
N LYS A 70 0.46 22.27 -9.49
CA LYS A 70 -0.49 22.61 -10.57
C LYS A 70 -0.40 21.63 -11.74
N ILE A 71 0.81 21.24 -12.16
CA ILE A 71 1.01 20.24 -13.22
C ILE A 71 0.38 18.89 -12.82
N MET A 72 0.53 18.48 -11.55
CA MET A 72 -0.10 17.25 -11.05
C MET A 72 -1.64 17.35 -11.07
N ASP A 73 -2.21 18.50 -10.70
CA ASP A 73 -3.67 18.72 -10.74
C ASP A 73 -4.22 18.68 -12.16
N GLU A 74 -3.58 19.40 -13.07
CA GLU A 74 -3.93 19.38 -14.49
C GLU A 74 -3.87 17.96 -15.06
N THR A 75 -2.79 17.23 -14.77
CA THR A 75 -2.63 15.84 -15.22
C THR A 75 -3.72 14.94 -14.64
N GLY A 76 -4.05 15.10 -13.35
CA GLY A 76 -5.14 14.38 -12.69
C GLY A 76 -6.49 14.63 -13.36
N SER A 77 -6.78 15.88 -13.72
CA SER A 77 -8.01 16.25 -14.41
C SER A 77 -8.11 15.63 -15.82
N ARG A 78 -7.01 15.68 -16.59
CA ARG A 78 -6.91 15.06 -17.92
C ARG A 78 -7.07 13.55 -17.85
N PHE A 79 -6.46 12.91 -16.87
CA PHE A 79 -6.58 11.47 -16.67
C PHE A 79 -8.01 11.06 -16.30
N LYS A 80 -8.71 11.86 -15.48
CA LYS A 80 -10.13 11.63 -15.16
C LYS A 80 -10.99 11.70 -16.43
N ALA A 81 -10.83 12.75 -17.23
CA ALA A 81 -11.56 12.90 -18.49
C ALA A 81 -11.28 11.75 -19.46
N LEU A 82 -10.02 11.34 -19.60
CA LEU A 82 -9.63 10.20 -20.44
C LEU A 82 -10.26 8.88 -19.95
N ARG A 83 -10.34 8.67 -18.63
CA ARG A 83 -10.97 7.47 -18.05
C ARG A 83 -12.47 7.44 -18.32
N GLU A 84 -13.13 8.58 -18.25
CA GLU A 84 -14.55 8.72 -18.57
C GLU A 84 -14.80 8.45 -20.06
N ASP A 85 -14.03 9.07 -20.96
CA ASP A 85 -14.07 8.80 -22.41
C ASP A 85 -13.85 7.32 -22.71
N HIS A 86 -12.81 6.71 -22.15
CA HIS A 86 -12.52 5.29 -22.33
C HIS A 86 -13.72 4.42 -21.91
N THR A 87 -14.35 4.74 -20.77
CA THR A 87 -15.52 3.99 -20.28
C THR A 87 -16.71 4.13 -21.23
N GLN A 88 -16.95 5.35 -21.75
CA GLN A 88 -18.02 5.61 -22.71
C GLN A 88 -17.80 4.84 -24.03
N ARG A 89 -16.57 4.85 -24.55
CA ARG A 89 -16.20 4.14 -25.79
C ARG A 89 -16.32 2.63 -25.65
N VAL A 90 -15.91 2.07 -24.51
CA VAL A 90 -16.12 0.65 -24.21
C VAL A 90 -17.62 0.36 -24.18
N ASN A 91 -18.40 1.12 -23.42
CA ASN A 91 -19.86 0.93 -23.36
C ASN A 91 -20.53 1.04 -24.73
N ALA A 92 -20.08 1.93 -25.61
CA ALA A 92 -20.65 2.10 -26.94
C ALA A 92 -20.51 0.84 -27.82
N MET A 93 -19.43 0.07 -27.64
CA MET A 93 -19.19 -1.18 -28.38
C MET A 93 -20.01 -2.37 -27.85
N LEU A 94 -20.47 -2.32 -26.59
CA LEU A 94 -21.16 -3.43 -25.94
C LEU A 94 -22.66 -3.46 -26.26
N ASP A 95 -23.21 -4.66 -26.41
CA ASP A 95 -24.66 -4.90 -26.46
C ASP A 95 -25.31 -4.73 -25.06
N GLN A 96 -26.64 -4.72 -24.99
CA GLN A 96 -27.37 -4.46 -23.75
C GLN A 96 -27.07 -5.47 -22.64
N LYS A 97 -26.89 -6.75 -22.98
CA LYS A 97 -26.57 -7.81 -22.00
C LYS A 97 -25.14 -7.66 -21.50
N GLN A 98 -24.20 -7.35 -22.39
CA GLN A 98 -22.80 -7.11 -22.07
C GLN A 98 -22.60 -5.86 -21.21
N ARG A 99 -23.37 -4.78 -21.44
CA ARG A 99 -23.31 -3.57 -20.61
C ARG A 99 -23.69 -3.85 -19.16
N ALA A 100 -24.77 -4.60 -18.94
CA ALA A 100 -25.20 -4.97 -17.59
C ALA A 100 -24.11 -5.76 -16.84
N GLU A 101 -23.48 -6.73 -17.52
CA GLU A 101 -22.37 -7.51 -16.94
C GLU A 101 -21.13 -6.64 -16.68
N TYR A 102 -20.83 -5.73 -17.60
CA TYR A 102 -19.69 -4.80 -17.48
C TYR A 102 -19.85 -3.85 -16.29
N GLU A 103 -21.06 -3.36 -16.03
CA GLU A 103 -21.36 -2.54 -14.85
C GLU A 103 -21.14 -3.31 -13.54
N VAL A 104 -21.57 -4.58 -13.49
CA VAL A 104 -21.32 -5.46 -12.33
C VAL A 104 -19.82 -5.64 -12.13
N LEU A 105 -19.08 -5.99 -13.18
CA LEU A 105 -17.63 -6.14 -13.14
C LEU A 105 -16.92 -4.88 -12.65
N MET A 106 -17.39 -3.70 -13.04
CA MET A 106 -16.81 -2.44 -12.57
C MET A 106 -17.08 -2.18 -11.08
N LYS A 107 -18.30 -2.45 -10.61
CA LYS A 107 -18.63 -2.35 -9.18
C LYS A 107 -17.78 -3.31 -8.34
N GLU A 108 -17.63 -4.56 -8.76
CA GLU A 108 -16.77 -5.54 -8.07
C GLU A 108 -15.31 -5.09 -7.99
N ARG A 109 -14.77 -4.51 -9.08
CA ARG A 109 -13.42 -3.96 -9.10
C ARG A 109 -13.27 -2.78 -8.13
N GLU A 110 -14.28 -1.93 -8.02
CA GLU A 110 -14.28 -0.81 -7.07
C GLU A 110 -14.36 -1.29 -5.62
N GLU A 111 -15.21 -2.28 -5.33
CA GLU A 111 -15.28 -2.90 -4.02
C GLU A 111 -13.96 -3.57 -3.64
N ARG A 112 -13.34 -4.31 -4.56
CA ARG A 112 -12.03 -4.94 -4.32
C ARG A 112 -10.95 -3.89 -4.03
N LYS A 113 -10.99 -2.73 -4.69
CA LYS A 113 -10.11 -1.59 -4.39
C LYS A 113 -10.38 -1.00 -3.01
N LYS A 114 -11.64 -0.87 -2.59
CA LYS A 114 -12.02 -0.38 -1.25
C LYS A 114 -11.59 -1.36 -0.16
N ARG A 115 -11.79 -2.66 -0.37
CA ARG A 115 -11.42 -3.72 0.59
C ARG A 115 -9.90 -3.82 0.79
N GLY A 116 -9.09 -3.61 -0.25
CA GLY A 116 -7.63 -3.57 -0.13
C GLY A 116 -7.06 -2.24 0.39
N ARG A 117 -7.91 -1.28 0.78
CA ARG A 117 -7.49 0.01 1.37
C ARG A 117 -7.71 0.05 2.89
N HIS A 118 -8.45 -0.91 3.45
CA HIS A 118 -8.62 -1.13 4.90
C HIS A 118 -7.58 -2.15 5.39
#